data_AF-A0A3R6ZIC1-F1
#
_entry.id   AF-A0A3R6ZIC1-F1
#
_cell.length_a   1.000
_cell.length_b   1.000
_cell.length_c   1.000
_cell.angle_alpha   90.00
_cell.angle_beta   90.00
_cell.angle_gamma   90.00
#
_symmetry.space_group_name_H-M   'P 1'
#
loop_
_entity.id
_entity.type
_entity.pdbx_description
1 polymer ?
#
loop_
_entity_poly.entity_id
_entity_poly.type
_entity_poly.pdbx_seq_one_letter_code
_entity_poly.pdbx_strand_id
1 'polypeptide(L)'
;MCIQNYVSIGGATERKTFLQLKTQEQWNTFGKTAASLVQKFNFTGVDIDDESGNADAGGDWYKNAQPQVVGYISALRKQLDALPRGPYRISWDEFPGSFEKGCDDPAVEYGRCFPTEILPLVNQVNNMLYNNLSVRDDPNKRNARLTHYGDVPTTTQLTAYATTGAKYQGAMLWTSSADWRLNKGATTVLMGKAGNYGVDW
;
A
#
# COMPACT_ATOMS: atom_id res chain seq x y z
N MET A 1 -4.71 -14.34 18.91
CA MET A 1 -4.57 -12.87 18.74
C MET A 1 -5.40 -12.49 17.52
N CYS A 2 -6.36 -11.56 17.65
CA CYS A 2 -7.36 -11.28 16.60
C CYS A 2 -7.03 -10.06 15.72
N ILE A 3 -5.87 -9.42 15.92
CA ILE A 3 -5.39 -8.30 15.11
C ILE A 3 -4.10 -8.75 14.43
N GLN A 4 -4.07 -8.61 13.11
CA GLN A 4 -2.85 -8.81 12.34
C GLN A 4 -1.98 -7.56 12.42
N ASN A 5 -0.67 -7.76 12.56
CA ASN A 5 0.34 -6.72 12.67
C ASN A 5 1.40 -6.94 11.59
N TYR A 6 1.62 -5.92 10.77
CA TYR A 6 2.57 -5.97 9.67
C TYR A 6 3.75 -5.07 10.01
N VAL A 7 4.95 -5.47 9.59
CA VAL A 7 6.06 -4.51 9.47
C VAL A 7 5.91 -3.81 8.12
N SER A 8 5.79 -2.48 8.12
CA SER A 8 5.81 -1.70 6.88
C SER A 8 7.25 -1.37 6.50
N ILE A 9 7.59 -1.58 5.23
CA ILE A 9 8.91 -1.34 4.65
C ILE A 9 8.71 -0.42 3.44
N GLY A 10 9.25 0.79 3.51
CA GLY A 10 9.20 1.76 2.42
C GLY A 10 8.76 3.15 2.86
N GLY A 11 7.97 3.78 2.00
CA GLY A 11 7.44 5.14 2.12
C GLY A 11 8.12 6.13 1.18
N ALA A 12 7.48 7.28 0.99
CA ALA A 12 7.90 8.35 0.09
C ALA A 12 9.37 8.79 0.26
N THR A 13 9.94 8.71 1.47
CA THR A 13 11.34 9.08 1.74
C THR A 13 12.34 8.01 1.32
N GLU A 14 11.91 6.75 1.21
CA GLU A 14 12.75 5.59 0.91
C GLU A 14 12.53 5.02 -0.51
N ARG A 15 11.58 5.57 -1.28
CA ARG A 15 11.21 5.07 -2.62
C ARG A 15 12.37 4.84 -3.58
N LYS A 16 13.43 5.65 -3.50
CA LYS A 16 14.62 5.50 -4.35
C LYS A 16 15.44 4.26 -4.01
N THR A 17 15.33 3.75 -2.79
CA THR A 17 16.05 2.56 -2.33
C THR A 17 15.53 1.30 -3.00
N PHE A 18 14.23 1.21 -3.32
CA PHE A 18 13.68 0.07 -4.06
C PHE A 18 14.28 -0.07 -5.46
N LEU A 19 14.53 1.04 -6.14
CA LEU A 19 15.17 1.08 -7.46
C LEU A 19 16.64 0.61 -7.45
N GLN A 20 17.25 0.45 -6.28
CA GLN A 20 18.61 -0.06 -6.12
C GLN A 20 18.66 -1.59 -6.02
N LEU A 21 17.51 -2.25 -5.80
CA LEU A 21 17.38 -3.70 -5.73
C LEU A 21 17.39 -4.29 -7.16
N LYS A 22 18.56 -4.35 -7.81
CA LYS A 22 18.70 -4.69 -9.25
C LYS A 22 19.08 -6.14 -9.54
N THR A 23 19.54 -6.86 -8.52
CA THR A 23 20.12 -8.19 -8.69
C THR A 23 19.42 -9.23 -7.82
N GLN A 24 19.49 -10.49 -8.24
CA GLN A 24 18.94 -11.62 -7.49
C GLN A 24 19.50 -11.69 -6.05
N GLU A 25 20.79 -11.35 -5.86
CA GLU A 25 21.41 -11.33 -4.53
C GLU A 25 20.80 -10.25 -3.63
N GLN A 26 20.55 -9.05 -4.19
CA GLN A 26 19.89 -7.97 -3.47
C GLN A 26 18.43 -8.34 -3.13
N TRP A 27 17.70 -8.96 -4.05
CA TRP A 27 16.33 -9.44 -3.80
C TRP A 27 16.30 -10.50 -2.69
N ASN A 28 17.21 -11.47 -2.75
CA ASN A 28 17.34 -12.51 -1.73
C ASN A 28 17.68 -11.90 -0.37
N THR A 29 18.57 -10.91 -0.34
CA THR A 29 18.95 -10.18 0.88
C THR A 29 17.75 -9.44 1.44
N PHE A 30 17.01 -8.69 0.61
CA PHE A 30 15.79 -7.99 0.99
C PHE A 30 14.76 -8.95 1.62
N GLY A 31 14.42 -10.04 0.93
CA GLY A 31 13.45 -11.01 1.44
C GLY A 31 13.90 -11.63 2.77
N LYS A 32 15.19 -11.98 2.90
CA LYS A 32 15.75 -12.59 4.12
C LYS A 32 15.71 -11.63 5.30
N THR A 33 16.13 -10.38 5.10
CA THR A 33 16.16 -9.39 6.18
C THR A 33 14.75 -8.99 6.60
N ALA A 34 13.82 -8.80 5.66
CA ALA A 34 12.41 -8.56 5.96
C ALA A 34 11.78 -9.72 6.76
N ALA A 35 11.99 -10.97 6.35
CA ALA A 35 11.52 -12.14 7.09
C ALA A 35 12.14 -12.24 8.50
N SER A 36 13.38 -11.79 8.67
CA SER A 36 14.01 -11.74 10.00
C SER A 36 13.35 -10.73 10.94
N LEU A 37 12.86 -9.59 10.43
CA LEU A 37 12.08 -8.63 11.21
C LEU A 37 10.76 -9.24 11.66
N VAL A 38 10.10 -9.96 10.74
CA VAL A 38 8.85 -10.69 11.03
C VAL A 38 9.05 -11.69 12.17
N GLN A 39 10.11 -12.50 12.14
CA GLN A 39 10.42 -13.43 13.23
C GLN A 39 10.79 -12.71 14.54
N LYS A 40 11.67 -11.71 14.45
CA LYS A 40 12.22 -11.02 15.63
C LYS A 40 11.14 -10.33 16.46
N PHE A 41 10.16 -9.71 15.79
CA PHE A 41 9.10 -8.94 16.44
C PHE A 41 7.74 -9.63 16.41
N ASN A 42 7.70 -10.86 15.90
CA ASN A 42 6.49 -11.67 15.81
C ASN A 42 5.34 -10.97 15.05
N PHE A 43 5.67 -10.33 13.92
CA PHE A 43 4.66 -9.78 13.00
C PHE A 43 3.93 -10.91 12.26
N THR A 44 2.70 -10.66 11.82
CA THR A 44 1.91 -11.56 10.97
C THR A 44 2.20 -11.40 9.48
N GLY A 45 2.90 -10.35 9.08
CA GLY A 45 3.21 -10.10 7.68
C GLY A 45 4.12 -8.91 7.45
N VAL A 46 4.28 -8.57 6.18
CA VAL A 46 5.04 -7.42 5.69
C VAL A 46 4.13 -6.58 4.83
N ASP A 47 4.15 -5.29 5.05
CA ASP A 47 3.54 -4.29 4.20
C ASP A 47 4.62 -3.60 3.37
N ILE A 48 4.40 -3.50 2.07
CA ILE A 48 5.38 -2.94 1.13
C ILE A 48 4.85 -1.61 0.60
N ASP A 49 5.54 -0.56 1.00
CA ASP A 49 5.25 0.83 0.63
C ASP A 49 6.30 1.32 -0.38
N ASP A 50 6.42 0.63 -1.51
CA ASP A 50 7.28 1.07 -2.60
C ASP A 50 6.56 2.19 -3.36
N GLU A 51 6.90 3.43 -3.03
CA GLU A 51 6.37 4.62 -3.68
C GLU A 51 7.20 5.08 -4.90
N SER A 52 7.99 4.20 -5.53
CA SER A 52 8.74 4.54 -6.74
C SER A 52 7.80 4.75 -7.93
N GLY A 53 8.13 5.70 -8.80
CA GLY A 53 7.34 6.04 -9.98
C GLY A 53 8.22 6.44 -11.17
N ASN A 54 7.58 6.84 -12.27
CA ASN A 54 8.23 7.18 -13.53
C ASN A 54 9.38 8.18 -13.37
N ALA A 55 9.23 9.23 -12.55
CA ALA A 55 10.28 10.25 -12.42
C ALA A 55 11.62 9.68 -11.91
N ASP A 56 11.58 8.80 -10.91
CA ASP A 56 12.79 8.18 -10.36
C ASP A 56 13.26 6.96 -11.17
N ALA A 57 12.36 6.34 -11.94
CA ALA A 57 12.65 5.20 -12.80
C ALA A 57 13.04 5.59 -14.24
N GLY A 58 13.44 6.84 -14.50
CA GLY A 58 13.93 7.27 -15.82
C GLY A 58 12.84 7.40 -16.89
N GLY A 59 11.62 7.73 -16.48
CA GLY A 59 10.46 7.98 -17.37
C GLY A 59 9.75 6.72 -17.85
N ASP A 60 10.19 5.52 -17.46
CA ASP A 60 9.55 4.27 -17.83
C ASP A 60 9.68 3.27 -16.67
N TRP A 61 8.79 3.40 -15.69
CA TRP A 61 8.78 2.55 -14.50
C TRP A 61 8.52 1.09 -14.86
N TYR A 62 7.66 0.82 -15.84
CA TYR A 62 7.37 -0.55 -16.29
C TYR A 62 8.64 -1.25 -16.77
N LYS A 63 9.45 -0.58 -17.61
CA LYS A 63 10.70 -1.15 -18.09
C LYS A 63 11.80 -1.17 -17.03
N ASN A 64 11.91 -0.10 -16.26
CA ASN A 64 13.11 0.14 -15.46
C ASN A 64 12.96 -0.22 -13.98
N ALA A 65 11.75 -0.44 -13.47
CA ALA A 65 11.47 -0.70 -12.06
C ALA A 65 10.63 -1.97 -11.82
N GLN A 66 9.59 -2.22 -12.62
CA GLN A 66 8.72 -3.40 -12.43
C GLN A 66 9.48 -4.74 -12.30
N PRO A 67 10.51 -5.05 -13.12
CA PRO A 67 11.23 -6.32 -12.97
C PRO A 67 11.87 -6.49 -11.59
N GLN A 68 12.29 -5.37 -10.98
CA GLN A 68 12.86 -5.37 -9.63
C GLN A 68 11.78 -5.62 -8.58
N VAL A 69 10.60 -4.99 -8.73
CA VAL A 69 9.41 -5.26 -7.88
C VAL A 69 9.07 -6.73 -7.86
N VAL A 70 8.87 -7.32 -9.04
CA VAL A 70 8.57 -8.75 -9.14
C VAL A 70 9.67 -9.60 -8.49
N GLY A 71 10.94 -9.23 -8.70
CA GLY A 71 12.09 -9.92 -8.13
C GLY A 71 12.12 -9.92 -6.60
N TYR A 72 12.04 -8.75 -5.97
CA TYR A 72 12.13 -8.65 -4.51
C TYR A 72 10.86 -9.14 -3.80
N ILE A 73 9.66 -8.97 -4.39
CA ILE A 73 8.42 -9.53 -3.82
C ILE A 73 8.43 -11.06 -3.91
N SER A 74 8.93 -11.64 -5.01
CA SER A 74 9.08 -13.10 -5.14
C SER A 74 10.05 -13.65 -4.09
N ALA A 75 11.18 -12.96 -3.88
CA ALA A 75 12.15 -13.34 -2.85
C ALA A 75 11.56 -13.20 -1.43
N LEU A 76 10.79 -12.15 -1.15
CA LEU A 76 10.09 -11.97 0.12
C LEU A 76 9.09 -13.10 0.39
N ARG A 77 8.19 -13.39 -0.57
CA ARG A 77 7.21 -14.48 -0.47
C ARG A 77 7.89 -15.81 -0.13
N LYS A 78 8.94 -16.16 -0.87
CA LYS A 78 9.74 -17.37 -0.63
C LYS A 78 10.30 -17.43 0.80
N GLN A 79 10.83 -16.32 1.32
CA GLN A 79 11.43 -16.29 2.66
C GLN A 79 10.36 -16.37 3.76
N LEU A 80 9.21 -15.71 3.57
CA LEU A 80 8.09 -15.79 4.49
C LEU A 80 7.44 -17.18 4.51
N ASP A 81 7.33 -17.86 3.37
CA ASP A 81 6.82 -19.25 3.30
C ASP A 81 7.71 -20.25 4.03
N ALA A 82 9.01 -19.99 4.10
CA ALA A 82 9.96 -20.86 4.78
C ALA A 82 9.93 -20.69 6.32
N LEU A 83 9.21 -19.70 6.85
CA LEU A 83 9.13 -19.45 8.29
C LEU A 83 8.14 -20.43 8.99
N PRO A 84 8.44 -20.88 10.22
CA PRO A 84 7.73 -21.99 10.86
C PRO A 84 6.33 -21.67 11.42
N ARG A 85 5.98 -20.39 11.60
CA ARG A 85 4.69 -19.96 12.22
C ARG A 85 3.56 -19.73 11.21
N GLY A 86 3.79 -19.97 9.92
CA GLY A 86 2.91 -19.49 8.84
C GLY A 86 1.41 -19.82 8.98
N PRO A 87 0.54 -19.21 8.17
CA PRO A 87 0.87 -18.37 7.02
C PRO A 87 1.24 -16.92 7.39
N TYR A 88 2.09 -16.31 6.58
CA TYR A 88 2.46 -14.89 6.68
C TYR A 88 1.95 -14.13 5.46
N ARG A 89 1.51 -12.89 5.70
CA ARG A 89 0.87 -12.05 4.69
C ARG A 89 1.83 -11.02 4.08
N ILE A 90 1.54 -10.64 2.84
CA ILE A 90 2.18 -9.50 2.18
C ILE A 90 1.09 -8.54 1.72
N SER A 91 1.14 -7.28 2.14
CA SER A 91 0.37 -6.19 1.53
C SER A 91 1.27 -5.33 0.63
N TRP A 92 0.65 -4.72 -0.38
CA TRP A 92 1.28 -3.80 -1.32
C TRP A 92 0.49 -2.49 -1.36
N ASP A 93 1.16 -1.38 -1.07
CA ASP A 93 0.60 -0.05 -1.21
C ASP A 93 0.77 0.43 -2.65
N GLU A 94 -0.32 0.86 -3.27
CA GLU A 94 -0.38 1.27 -4.66
C GLU A 94 -1.05 2.63 -4.84
N PHE A 95 -0.67 3.35 -5.90
CA PHE A 95 -1.28 4.61 -6.26
C PHE A 95 -2.64 4.42 -6.95
N PRO A 96 -3.60 5.35 -6.75
CA PRO A 96 -4.90 5.27 -7.41
C PRO A 96 -4.80 5.32 -8.94
N GLY A 97 -3.87 6.11 -9.45
CA GLY A 97 -3.64 6.27 -10.88
C GLY A 97 -3.10 5.01 -11.57
N SER A 98 -2.60 4.03 -10.82
CA SER A 98 -1.98 2.82 -11.40
C SER A 98 -2.94 1.86 -12.08
N PHE A 99 -4.24 2.05 -11.87
CA PHE A 99 -5.31 1.28 -12.50
C PHE A 99 -6.01 2.05 -13.62
N GLU A 100 -5.58 3.28 -13.92
CA GLU A 100 -6.20 4.16 -14.91
C GLU A 100 -5.48 4.10 -16.28
N LYS A 101 -6.17 4.53 -17.33
CA LYS A 101 -5.55 4.69 -18.65
C LYS A 101 -4.53 5.84 -18.59
N GLY A 102 -3.33 5.60 -19.12
CA GLY A 102 -2.23 6.58 -19.06
C GLY A 102 -1.44 6.52 -17.75
N CYS A 103 -1.57 5.43 -16.99
CA CYS A 103 -0.78 5.15 -15.80
C CYS A 103 0.75 5.17 -16.04
N ASP A 104 1.18 5.04 -17.29
CA ASP A 104 2.56 5.06 -17.75
C ASP A 104 3.07 6.45 -18.16
N ASP A 105 2.32 7.53 -17.94
CA ASP A 105 2.73 8.88 -18.32
C ASP A 105 4.07 9.30 -17.65
N PRO A 106 5.15 9.51 -18.43
CA PRO A 106 6.46 9.87 -17.90
C PRO A 106 6.49 11.24 -17.18
N ALA A 107 5.49 12.10 -17.43
CA ALA A 107 5.39 13.42 -16.82
C ALA A 107 4.82 13.39 -15.39
N VAL A 108 4.26 12.26 -14.95
CA VAL A 108 3.67 12.11 -13.62
C VAL A 108 4.71 11.49 -12.68
N GLU A 109 5.06 12.19 -11.60
CA GLU A 109 6.13 11.78 -10.68
C GLU A 109 5.96 10.35 -10.14
N TYR A 110 4.76 10.07 -9.60
CA TYR A 110 4.33 8.77 -9.09
C TYR A 110 3.59 7.93 -10.14
N GLY A 111 3.65 8.33 -11.41
CA GLY A 111 3.01 7.59 -12.50
C GLY A 111 3.66 6.22 -12.64
N ARG A 112 2.86 5.17 -12.51
CA ARG A 112 3.21 3.80 -12.88
C ARG A 112 1.95 2.98 -13.10
N CYS A 113 2.01 1.98 -13.95
CA CYS A 113 0.94 0.98 -14.07
C CYS A 113 1.12 -0.13 -13.04
N PHE A 114 0.01 -0.66 -12.52
CA PHE A 114 0.03 -1.71 -11.51
C PHE A 114 0.74 -2.99 -12.04
N PRO A 115 1.75 -3.51 -11.32
CA PRO A 115 2.52 -4.69 -11.75
C PRO A 115 1.75 -5.99 -11.48
N THR A 116 0.81 -6.34 -12.35
CA THR A 116 -0.11 -7.50 -12.16
C THR A 116 0.57 -8.83 -11.82
N GLU A 117 1.84 -8.99 -12.19
CA GLU A 117 2.69 -10.13 -11.92
C GLU A 117 2.91 -10.38 -10.41
N ILE A 118 2.69 -9.38 -9.55
CA ILE A 118 2.78 -9.56 -8.08
C ILE A 118 1.50 -10.12 -7.46
N LEU A 119 0.37 -10.15 -8.18
CA LEU A 119 -0.91 -10.61 -7.63
C LEU A 119 -0.87 -12.00 -6.99
N PRO A 120 -0.15 -13.01 -7.55
CA PRO A 120 -0.03 -14.31 -6.90
C PRO A 120 0.85 -14.32 -5.65
N LEU A 121 1.62 -13.25 -5.41
CA LEU A 121 2.62 -13.15 -4.35
C LEU A 121 2.12 -12.34 -3.15
N VAL A 122 1.17 -11.44 -3.37
CA VAL A 122 0.59 -10.57 -2.33
C VAL A 122 -0.79 -11.06 -1.90
N ASN A 123 -1.21 -10.68 -0.70
CA ASN A 123 -2.51 -11.02 -0.13
C ASN A 123 -3.50 -9.87 -0.22
N GLN A 124 -2.99 -8.64 -0.22
CA GLN A 124 -3.78 -7.42 -0.23
C GLN A 124 -3.06 -6.34 -1.04
N VAL A 125 -3.82 -5.58 -1.82
CA VAL A 125 -3.37 -4.35 -2.47
C VAL A 125 -4.13 -3.20 -1.85
N ASN A 126 -3.40 -2.29 -1.19
CA ASN A 126 -3.93 -1.09 -0.57
C ASN A 126 -3.83 0.05 -1.57
N ASN A 127 -4.97 0.59 -1.99
CA ASN A 127 -4.95 1.78 -2.82
C ASN A 127 -4.83 3.03 -1.93
N MET A 128 -3.71 3.75 -2.04
CA MET A 128 -3.39 4.96 -1.30
C MET A 128 -4.21 6.15 -1.80
N LEU A 129 -5.49 6.18 -1.42
CA LEU A 129 -6.44 7.23 -1.79
C LEU A 129 -6.24 8.54 -1.02
N TYR A 130 -5.00 8.92 -0.68
CA TYR A 130 -4.70 10.20 -0.04
C TYR A 130 -5.35 11.33 -0.84
N ASN A 131 -6.37 11.97 -0.26
CA ASN A 131 -7.12 13.07 -0.86
C ASN A 131 -7.80 12.77 -2.20
N ASN A 132 -7.98 11.50 -2.53
CA ASN A 132 -8.80 11.12 -3.66
C ASN A 132 -10.27 11.23 -3.24
N LEU A 133 -10.80 12.45 -3.28
CA LEU A 133 -12.20 12.60 -3.66
C LEU A 133 -12.29 12.15 -5.11
N SER A 134 -12.58 10.87 -5.30
CA SER A 134 -13.08 10.45 -6.60
C SER A 134 -14.32 11.31 -6.86
N VAL A 135 -14.25 12.12 -7.91
CA VAL A 135 -15.37 12.88 -8.47
C VAL A 135 -16.43 11.92 -9.04
N ARG A 136 -16.33 10.62 -8.75
CA ARG A 136 -17.13 9.53 -9.30
C ARG A 136 -18.06 8.86 -8.30
N ASP A 137 -17.89 9.08 -6.99
CA ASP A 137 -18.77 8.46 -5.98
C ASP A 137 -19.97 9.34 -5.54
N ASP A 138 -20.08 10.58 -6.05
CA ASP A 138 -21.27 11.43 -5.86
C ASP A 138 -21.74 12.02 -7.21
N PRO A 139 -22.84 11.50 -7.81
CA PRO A 139 -23.34 11.99 -9.10
C PRO A 139 -23.82 13.45 -9.06
N ASN A 140 -23.96 14.06 -7.88
CA ASN A 140 -24.41 15.44 -7.69
C ASN A 140 -23.28 16.43 -7.34
N LYS A 141 -22.02 15.99 -7.21
CA LYS A 141 -20.90 16.87 -6.84
C LYS A 141 -19.71 16.78 -7.79
N ARG A 142 -19.89 17.28 -9.02
CA ARG A 142 -18.80 17.42 -10.01
C ARG A 142 -17.71 18.44 -9.64
N ASN A 143 -17.81 19.14 -8.49
CA ASN A 143 -16.96 20.29 -8.16
C ASN A 143 -16.31 20.26 -6.76
N ALA A 144 -16.30 19.13 -6.04
CA ALA A 144 -15.50 19.02 -4.81
C ALA A 144 -14.12 18.44 -5.13
N ARG A 145 -13.24 19.24 -5.77
CA ARG A 145 -11.81 18.92 -5.81
C ARG A 145 -11.24 19.23 -4.42
N LEU A 146 -10.67 18.24 -3.74
CA LEU A 146 -9.56 18.54 -2.84
C LEU A 146 -8.45 19.04 -3.75
N THR A 147 -8.05 20.30 -3.55
CA THR A 147 -7.27 21.05 -4.53
C THR A 147 -5.81 20.64 -4.55
N HIS A 148 -5.32 19.88 -3.55
CA HIS A 148 -3.91 19.51 -3.46
C HIS A 148 -3.67 18.12 -2.83
N TYR A 149 -2.60 17.44 -3.28
CA TYR A 149 -1.96 16.36 -2.52
C TYR A 149 -1.54 16.92 -1.14
N GLY A 150 -1.88 16.24 -0.05
CA GLY A 150 -1.66 16.72 1.33
C GLY A 150 -2.85 17.37 2.06
N ASP A 151 -4.02 17.53 1.44
CA ASP A 151 -5.26 17.80 2.20
C ASP A 151 -5.53 16.67 3.23
N VAL A 152 -6.39 16.89 4.23
CA VAL A 152 -6.73 15.85 5.22
C VAL A 152 -8.19 15.47 5.02
N PRO A 153 -8.52 14.22 4.66
CA PRO A 153 -9.91 13.80 4.52
C PRO A 153 -10.65 13.98 5.85
N THR A 154 -11.90 14.44 5.77
CA THR A 154 -12.77 14.52 6.94
C THR A 154 -13.11 13.13 7.47
N THR A 155 -13.42 13.01 8.75
CA THR A 155 -13.90 11.76 9.37
C THR A 155 -15.12 11.17 8.64
N THR A 156 -16.00 12.01 8.08
CA THR A 156 -17.15 11.57 7.28
C THR A 156 -16.70 10.88 5.98
N GLN A 157 -15.73 11.44 5.26
CA GLN A 157 -15.18 10.82 4.06
C GLN A 157 -14.50 9.49 4.38
N LEU A 158 -13.69 9.45 5.43
CA LEU A 158 -12.99 8.22 5.87
C LEU A 158 -13.98 7.12 6.28
N THR A 159 -15.08 7.47 6.94
CA THR A 159 -16.15 6.52 7.29
C THR A 159 -16.88 6.00 6.05
N ALA A 160 -17.11 6.86 5.05
CA ALA A 160 -17.69 6.44 3.78
C ALA A 160 -16.76 5.49 3.02
N TYR A 161 -15.45 5.77 2.99
CA TYR A 161 -14.45 4.86 2.41
C TYR A 161 -14.41 3.52 3.13
N ALA A 162 -14.48 3.49 4.47
CA ALA A 162 -14.57 2.23 5.22
C ALA A 162 -15.84 1.44 4.88
N THR A 163 -16.99 2.13 4.74
CA THR A 163 -18.26 1.50 4.37
C THR A 163 -18.20 0.88 2.96
N THR A 164 -17.61 1.59 2.00
CA THR A 164 -17.41 1.06 0.64
C THR A 164 -16.37 -0.05 0.62
N GLY A 165 -15.26 0.15 1.33
CA GLY A 165 -14.18 -0.82 1.48
C GLY A 165 -14.64 -2.14 2.08
N ALA A 166 -15.66 -2.15 2.94
CA ALA A 166 -16.28 -3.36 3.48
C ALA A 166 -16.94 -4.27 2.42
N LYS A 167 -17.19 -3.76 1.21
CA LYS A 167 -17.61 -4.58 0.05
C LYS A 167 -16.42 -5.27 -0.65
N TYR A 168 -15.21 -4.88 -0.29
CA TYR A 168 -13.93 -5.44 -0.68
C TYR A 168 -13.23 -5.97 0.59
N GLN A 169 -11.90 -5.87 0.69
CA GLN A 169 -11.10 -6.30 1.85
C GLN A 169 -11.02 -5.26 2.98
N GLY A 170 -11.81 -4.19 2.95
CA GLY A 170 -11.80 -3.13 3.98
C GLY A 170 -11.13 -1.84 3.53
N ALA A 171 -10.78 -0.98 4.51
CA ALA A 171 -10.08 0.27 4.28
C ALA A 171 -8.91 0.45 5.27
N MET A 172 -7.88 1.20 4.86
CA MET A 172 -6.71 1.53 5.69
C MET A 172 -6.79 3.00 6.14
N LEU A 173 -6.29 3.31 7.34
CA LEU A 173 -6.22 4.67 7.89
C LEU A 173 -4.76 5.06 8.16
N TRP A 174 -4.25 5.99 7.35
CA TRP A 174 -2.97 6.66 7.58
C TRP A 174 -3.19 8.00 8.31
N THR A 175 -2.80 8.16 9.57
CA THR A 175 -2.39 7.13 10.53
C THR A 175 -3.34 7.10 11.72
N SER A 176 -3.69 5.90 12.19
CA SER A 176 -4.51 5.75 13.39
C SER A 176 -3.84 6.38 14.63
N SER A 177 -2.51 6.37 14.72
CA SER A 177 -1.78 7.02 15.83
C SER A 177 -1.98 8.55 15.86
N ALA A 178 -2.01 9.21 14.70
CA ALA A 178 -2.35 10.62 14.61
C ALA A 178 -3.80 10.88 15.03
N ASP A 179 -4.75 10.03 14.62
CA ASP A 179 -6.15 10.13 15.04
C ASP A 179 -6.33 9.92 16.56
N TRP A 180 -5.60 9.00 17.18
CA TRP A 180 -5.57 8.83 18.64
C TRP A 180 -5.04 10.06 19.36
N ARG A 181 -3.97 10.68 18.83
CA ARG A 181 -3.37 11.87 19.42
C ARG A 181 -4.24 13.11 19.25
N LEU A 182 -4.79 13.32 18.06
CA LEU A 182 -5.45 14.58 17.69
C LEU A 182 -6.97 14.55 17.94
N ASN A 183 -7.60 13.39 17.72
CA ASN A 183 -9.06 13.23 17.76
C ASN A 183 -9.52 12.14 18.75
N LYS A 184 -8.64 11.67 19.64
CA LYS A 184 -8.94 10.63 20.64
C LYS A 184 -9.50 9.33 20.01
N GLY A 185 -9.05 8.99 18.81
CA GLY A 185 -9.43 7.75 18.13
C GLY A 185 -10.82 7.81 17.50
N ALA A 186 -11.44 8.98 17.36
CA ALA A 186 -12.81 9.11 16.87
C ALA A 186 -12.97 8.51 15.46
N THR A 187 -12.07 8.83 14.54
CA THR A 187 -12.07 8.25 13.18
C THR A 187 -11.80 6.76 13.26
N THR A 188 -10.86 6.38 14.13
CA THR A 188 -10.47 4.99 14.33
C THR A 188 -11.68 4.12 14.71
N VAL A 189 -12.47 4.60 15.67
CA VAL A 189 -13.67 3.91 16.15
C VAL A 189 -14.78 3.91 15.11
N LEU A 190 -14.98 5.01 14.37
CA LEU A 190 -16.05 5.13 13.37
C LEU A 190 -15.82 4.22 12.16
N MET A 191 -14.63 4.22 11.57
CA MET A 191 -14.30 3.30 10.47
C MET A 191 -14.38 1.83 10.91
N GLY A 192 -13.95 1.52 12.15
CA GLY A 192 -14.08 0.18 12.71
C GLY A 192 -15.54 -0.30 12.79
N LYS A 193 -16.47 0.58 13.19
CA LYS A 193 -17.92 0.27 13.20
C LYS A 193 -18.53 0.15 11.81
N ALA A 194 -17.94 0.81 10.81
CA ALA A 194 -18.46 0.86 9.44
C ALA A 194 -18.15 -0.39 8.59
N GLY A 195 -17.42 -1.39 9.13
CA GLY A 195 -17.25 -2.67 8.44
C GLY A 195 -15.81 -3.06 8.08
N ASN A 196 -14.82 -2.50 8.80
CA ASN A 196 -13.49 -3.04 9.09
C ASN A 196 -12.26 -2.37 8.43
N TYR A 197 -11.24 -2.22 9.26
CA TYR A 197 -9.85 -2.20 8.86
C TYR A 197 -9.48 -3.55 8.26
N GLY A 198 -8.87 -3.58 7.07
CA GLY A 198 -8.29 -4.77 6.42
C GLY A 198 -8.81 -6.12 6.94
N VAL A 199 -9.89 -6.65 6.37
CA VAL A 199 -10.39 -7.99 6.70
C VAL A 199 -9.76 -9.02 5.80
N ASP A 200 -8.89 -9.83 6.41
CA ASP A 200 -8.61 -11.17 5.93
C ASP A 200 -9.83 -12.06 6.24
N TRP A 201 -10.48 -12.59 5.21
CA TRP A 201 -11.40 -13.73 5.31
C TRP A 201 -10.64 -15.06 5.23
#